data_AF-Q13EV9-F1
#
_entry.id   AF-Q13EV9-F1
#
_cell.length_a   1.000
_cell.length_b   1.000
_cell.length_c   1.000
_cell.angle_alpha   90.00
_cell.angle_beta   90.00
_cell.angle_gamma   90.00
#
_symmetry.space_group_name_H-M   'P 1'
#
loop_
_entity.id
_entity.type
_entity.pdbx_description
1 polymer ?
#
loop_
_entity_poly.entity_id
_entity_poly.type
_entity_poly.pdbx_seq_one_letter_code
_entity_poly.pdbx_strand_id
1 'polypeptide(L)'
;MSRPQLLPESPSEQDTAKFLRRFSELVAVGQSASYLRHAAGLIDELIDRVRQTEALLHQQTADNADNLALRRRAEAEAMAARQELAPHAEALADLQDKFVCAQHSFAAERADLTGRIARAESRLAEADAELRRLRARLAAIGPTHAIVPMQTLRLLQTQLAALAGEFQRGGDLVSVAMCEVSICVIDQTLAAEPGRRSTATSA
;
A
#
# COMPACT_ATOMS: atom_id res chain seq x y z
N MET A 1 -53.36 -26.89 50.14
CA MET A 1 -52.62 -27.88 50.96
C MET A 1 -53.33 -29.22 50.82
N SER A 2 -53.02 -29.98 49.77
CA SER A 2 -53.64 -31.30 49.53
C SER A 2 -52.53 -32.33 49.38
N ARG A 3 -52.47 -33.25 50.34
CA ARG A 3 -51.57 -34.41 50.37
C ARG A 3 -51.83 -35.31 49.16
N PRO A 4 -50.82 -35.78 48.41
CA PRO A 4 -51.01 -36.84 47.44
C PRO A 4 -51.21 -38.17 48.17
N GLN A 5 -52.29 -38.88 47.82
CA GLN A 5 -52.52 -40.26 48.18
C GLN A 5 -51.43 -41.13 47.54
N LEU A 6 -50.68 -41.87 48.36
CA LEU A 6 -49.79 -42.95 47.93
C LEU A 6 -50.67 -44.08 47.40
N LEU A 7 -50.67 -44.26 46.07
CA LEU A 7 -51.14 -45.48 45.43
C LEU A 7 -50.33 -46.67 46.00
N PRO A 8 -50.95 -47.85 46.24
CA PRO A 8 -50.20 -49.04 46.64
C PRO A 8 -49.22 -49.37 45.51
N GLU A 9 -47.92 -49.42 45.84
CA GLU A 9 -46.89 -49.82 44.89
C GLU A 9 -47.25 -51.19 44.32
N SER A 10 -47.27 -51.29 43.00
CA SER A 10 -47.35 -52.58 42.33
C SER A 10 -46.12 -53.40 42.74
N PRO A 11 -46.28 -54.72 43.00
CA PRO A 11 -45.15 -55.56 43.41
C PRO A 11 -44.04 -55.42 42.37
N SER A 12 -42.80 -55.22 42.83
CA SER A 12 -41.70 -54.99 41.91
C SER A 12 -41.54 -56.19 40.96
N GLU A 13 -40.93 -55.96 39.81
CA GLU A 13 -40.66 -57.01 38.83
C GLU A 13 -39.82 -58.14 39.45
N GLN A 14 -38.95 -57.80 40.41
CA GLN A 14 -38.21 -58.77 41.23
C GLN A 14 -39.10 -59.53 42.21
N ASP A 15 -40.12 -58.89 42.80
CA ASP A 15 -41.07 -59.55 43.68
C ASP A 15 -41.95 -60.52 42.90
N THR A 16 -42.28 -60.16 41.65
CA THR A 16 -43.00 -61.02 40.70
C THR A 16 -42.17 -62.25 40.31
N ALA A 17 -40.89 -62.08 39.96
CA ALA A 17 -40.00 -63.20 39.65
C ALA A 17 -39.76 -64.12 40.86
N LYS A 18 -39.57 -63.57 42.06
CA LYS A 18 -39.42 -64.34 43.32
C LYS A 18 -40.69 -65.09 43.69
N PHE A 19 -41.86 -64.47 43.51
CA PHE A 19 -43.14 -65.12 43.73
C PHE A 19 -43.33 -66.30 42.76
N LEU A 20 -43.05 -66.10 41.47
CA LEU A 20 -43.14 -67.17 40.46
C LEU A 20 -42.20 -68.34 40.78
N ARG A 21 -40.98 -68.07 41.27
CA ARG A 21 -40.04 -69.10 41.74
C ARG A 21 -40.56 -69.87 42.95
N ARG A 22 -40.97 -69.19 44.02
CA ARG A 22 -41.56 -69.82 45.21
C ARG A 22 -42.85 -70.58 44.91
N PHE A 23 -43.69 -70.05 44.02
CA PHE A 23 -44.92 -70.71 43.60
C PHE A 23 -44.62 -71.97 42.78
N SER A 24 -43.60 -71.94 41.92
CA SER A 24 -43.14 -73.13 41.20
C SER A 24 -42.52 -74.22 42.08
N GLU A 25 -41.98 -73.85 43.25
CA GLU A 25 -41.45 -74.77 44.27
C GLU A 25 -42.58 -75.39 45.12
N LEU A 26 -43.65 -74.63 45.35
CA LEU A 26 -44.85 -75.07 46.09
C LEU A 26 -45.74 -76.01 45.26
N VAL A 27 -45.87 -75.76 43.95
CA VAL A 27 -46.59 -76.62 43.00
C VAL A 27 -45.67 -77.78 42.62
N ALA A 28 -45.53 -78.75 43.53
CA ALA A 28 -44.45 -79.73 43.54
C ALA A 28 -44.34 -80.67 42.31
N VAL A 29 -45.31 -80.72 41.37
CA VAL A 29 -45.24 -81.60 40.17
C VAL A 29 -45.99 -81.02 38.96
N GLY A 30 -45.34 -80.98 37.77
CA GLY A 30 -46.00 -80.82 36.45
C GLY A 30 -45.40 -79.75 35.51
N GLN A 31 -45.86 -79.73 34.24
CA GLN A 31 -45.47 -78.78 33.19
C GLN A 31 -45.62 -77.30 33.60
N SER A 32 -46.64 -76.98 34.41
CA SER A 32 -46.91 -75.62 34.88
C SER A 32 -45.79 -75.05 35.76
N ALA A 33 -45.14 -75.88 36.60
CA ALA A 33 -44.01 -75.47 37.41
C ALA A 33 -42.77 -75.13 36.56
N SER A 34 -42.61 -75.78 35.39
CA SER A 34 -41.56 -75.48 34.41
C SER A 34 -41.79 -74.14 33.71
N TYR A 35 -43.04 -73.86 33.29
CA TYR A 35 -43.39 -72.58 32.66
C TYR A 35 -43.20 -71.40 33.63
N LEU A 36 -43.54 -71.57 34.91
CA LEU A 36 -43.36 -70.54 35.93
C LEU A 36 -41.88 -70.24 36.22
N ARG A 37 -41.02 -71.28 36.28
CA ARG A 37 -39.57 -71.08 36.40
C ARG A 37 -38.97 -70.41 35.17
N HIS A 38 -39.41 -70.81 33.98
CA HIS A 38 -38.96 -70.21 32.74
C HIS A 38 -39.38 -68.74 32.63
N ALA A 39 -40.64 -68.43 32.97
CA ALA A 39 -41.13 -67.05 33.02
C ALA A 39 -40.37 -66.21 34.05
N ALA A 40 -40.10 -66.75 35.25
CA ALA A 40 -39.27 -66.06 36.24
C ALA A 40 -37.86 -65.74 35.69
N GLY A 41 -37.22 -66.70 35.02
CA GLY A 41 -35.89 -66.51 34.40
C GLY A 41 -35.89 -65.47 33.29
N LEU A 42 -36.93 -65.42 32.45
CA LEU A 42 -37.10 -64.39 31.42
C LEU A 42 -37.30 -62.99 32.04
N ILE A 43 -38.05 -62.90 33.15
CA ILE A 43 -38.23 -61.64 33.86
C ILE A 43 -36.90 -61.16 34.44
N ASP A 44 -36.10 -62.03 35.05
CA ASP A 44 -34.78 -61.66 35.56
C ASP A 44 -33.84 -61.19 34.42
N GLU A 45 -33.82 -61.89 33.28
CA GLU A 45 -33.03 -61.52 32.11
C GLU A 45 -33.45 -60.15 31.54
N LEU A 46 -34.75 -59.88 31.46
CA LEU A 46 -35.28 -58.60 31.04
C LEU A 46 -34.93 -57.48 32.03
N ILE A 47 -35.03 -57.72 33.34
CA ILE A 47 -34.62 -56.75 34.37
C ILE A 47 -33.13 -56.41 34.23
N ASP A 48 -32.27 -57.43 34.07
CA ASP A 48 -30.82 -57.20 33.92
C ASP A 48 -30.51 -56.43 32.63
N ARG A 49 -31.20 -56.74 31.54
CA ARG A 49 -31.05 -56.02 30.27
C ARG A 49 -31.53 -54.57 30.36
N VAL A 50 -32.67 -54.32 31.00
CA VAL A 50 -33.20 -52.96 31.22
C VAL A 50 -32.18 -52.15 32.03
N ARG A 51 -31.66 -52.70 33.13
CA ARG A 51 -30.63 -52.05 33.95
C ARG A 51 -29.36 -51.73 33.17
N GLN A 52 -28.90 -52.65 32.33
CA GLN A 52 -27.74 -52.42 31.46
C GLN A 52 -28.02 -51.29 30.45
N THR A 53 -29.20 -51.27 29.85
CA THR A 53 -29.57 -50.20 28.90
C THR A 53 -29.74 -48.84 29.58
N GLU A 54 -30.28 -48.79 30.79
CA GLU A 54 -30.38 -47.57 31.60
C GLU A 54 -29.00 -47.04 31.97
N ALA A 55 -28.09 -47.92 32.40
CA ALA A 55 -26.71 -47.56 32.69
C ALA A 55 -26.00 -46.97 31.46
N LEU A 56 -26.17 -47.60 30.28
CA LEU A 56 -25.63 -47.10 29.02
C LEU A 56 -26.25 -45.76 28.61
N LEU A 57 -27.56 -45.59 28.77
CA LEU A 57 -28.23 -44.34 28.46
C LEU A 57 -27.73 -43.21 29.38
N HIS A 58 -27.62 -43.48 30.69
CA HIS A 58 -27.06 -42.52 31.63
C HIS A 58 -25.64 -42.12 31.26
N GLN A 59 -24.80 -43.09 30.92
CA GLN A 59 -23.44 -42.82 30.45
C GLN A 59 -23.45 -41.96 29.18
N GLN A 60 -24.26 -42.31 28.17
CA GLN A 60 -24.37 -41.52 26.94
C GLN A 60 -24.88 -40.10 27.20
N THR A 61 -25.81 -39.90 28.14
CA THR A 61 -26.29 -38.56 28.47
C THR A 61 -25.20 -37.71 29.14
N ALA A 62 -24.37 -38.31 30.00
CA ALA A 62 -23.23 -37.64 30.60
C ALA A 62 -22.18 -37.28 29.54
N ASP A 63 -21.81 -38.23 28.69
CA ASP A 63 -20.83 -38.02 27.61
C ASP A 63 -21.32 -36.95 26.61
N ASN A 64 -22.61 -36.94 26.28
CA ASN A 64 -23.19 -35.91 25.43
C ASN A 64 -23.17 -34.53 26.07
N ALA A 65 -23.42 -34.44 27.39
CA ALA A 65 -23.34 -33.18 28.12
C ALA A 65 -21.92 -32.62 28.11
N ASP A 66 -20.92 -33.48 28.32
CA ASP A 66 -19.50 -33.10 28.30
C ASP A 66 -19.05 -32.67 26.90
N ASN A 67 -19.46 -33.40 25.85
CA ASN A 67 -19.17 -33.03 24.47
C ASN A 67 -19.79 -31.69 24.08
N LEU A 68 -21.03 -31.41 24.52
CA LEU A 68 -21.67 -30.11 24.29
C LEU A 68 -20.93 -28.98 25.01
N ALA A 69 -20.45 -29.22 26.23
CA ALA A 69 -19.65 -28.24 26.97
C ALA A 69 -18.32 -27.96 26.27
N LEU A 70 -17.63 -29.00 25.77
CA LEU A 70 -16.39 -28.86 25.01
C LEU A 70 -16.59 -28.07 23.72
N ARG A 71 -17.64 -28.39 22.95
CA ARG A 71 -17.96 -27.68 21.70
C ARG A 71 -18.23 -26.20 21.95
N ARG A 72 -19.01 -25.87 22.98
CA ARG A 72 -19.29 -24.47 23.34
C ARG A 72 -18.03 -23.70 23.71
N ARG A 73 -17.08 -24.33 24.42
CA ARG A 73 -15.79 -23.71 24.74
C ARG A 73 -14.96 -23.47 23.48
N ALA A 74 -14.84 -24.48 22.61
CA ALA A 74 -14.11 -24.37 21.35
C ALA A 74 -14.72 -23.30 20.42
N GLU A 75 -16.05 -23.21 20.35
CA GLU A 75 -16.74 -22.17 19.59
C GLU A 75 -16.48 -20.76 20.16
N ALA A 76 -16.48 -20.61 21.48
CA ALA A 76 -16.17 -19.34 22.13
C ALA A 76 -14.72 -18.92 21.88
N GLU A 77 -13.76 -19.84 22.00
CA GLU A 77 -12.34 -19.60 21.69
C GLU A 77 -12.14 -19.24 20.21
N ALA A 78 -12.81 -19.94 19.29
CA ALA A 78 -12.74 -19.64 17.87
C ALA A 78 -13.34 -18.26 17.54
N MET A 79 -14.43 -17.86 18.21
CA MET A 79 -14.99 -16.52 18.07
C MET A 79 -14.05 -15.45 18.60
N ALA A 80 -13.44 -15.67 19.78
CA ALA A 80 -12.47 -14.75 20.35
C ALA A 80 -11.25 -14.58 19.42
N ALA A 81 -10.67 -15.68 18.94
CA ALA A 81 -9.55 -15.63 18.00
C ALA A 81 -9.92 -14.90 16.68
N ARG A 82 -11.14 -15.08 16.17
CA ARG A 82 -11.62 -14.33 14.99
C ARG A 82 -11.76 -12.83 15.27
N GLN A 83 -12.25 -12.47 16.45
CA GLN A 83 -12.37 -11.06 16.87
C GLN A 83 -11.00 -10.41 17.03
N GLU A 84 -9.99 -11.14 17.51
CA GLU A 84 -8.61 -10.67 17.59
C GLU A 84 -7.95 -10.51 16.21
N LEU A 85 -8.24 -11.43 15.26
CA LEU A 85 -7.68 -11.38 13.92
C LEU A 85 -8.31 -10.32 13.01
N ALA A 86 -9.58 -9.98 13.23
CA ALA A 86 -10.30 -8.99 12.42
C ALA A 86 -9.59 -7.62 12.30
N PRO A 87 -9.19 -6.94 13.39
CA PRO A 87 -8.50 -5.65 13.28
C PRO A 87 -7.11 -5.77 12.64
N HIS A 88 -6.43 -6.91 12.78
CA HIS A 88 -5.15 -7.14 12.11
C HIS A 88 -5.32 -7.28 10.60
N ALA A 89 -6.36 -7.97 10.15
CA ALA A 89 -6.68 -8.07 8.73
C ALA A 89 -7.03 -6.69 8.13
N GLU A 90 -7.80 -5.88 8.85
CA GLU A 90 -8.12 -4.51 8.44
C GLU A 90 -6.87 -3.63 8.40
N ALA A 91 -6.02 -3.69 9.42
CA ALA A 91 -4.75 -2.95 9.45
C ALA A 91 -3.80 -3.35 8.31
N LEU A 92 -3.77 -4.62 7.91
CA LEU A 92 -3.00 -5.09 6.76
C LEU A 92 -3.55 -4.55 5.44
N ALA A 93 -4.88 -4.52 5.27
CA ALA A 93 -5.51 -3.92 4.09
C ALA A 93 -5.20 -2.41 4.00
N ASP A 94 -5.33 -1.68 5.11
CA ASP A 94 -4.99 -0.26 5.19
C ASP A 94 -3.52 0.02 4.85
N LEU A 95 -2.60 -0.82 5.34
CA LEU A 95 -1.18 -0.70 5.04
C LEU A 95 -0.88 -1.01 3.57
N GLN A 96 -1.54 -2.02 3.00
CA GLN A 96 -1.45 -2.36 1.58
C GLN A 96 -1.87 -1.15 0.72
N ASP A 97 -3.00 -0.52 1.03
CA ASP A 97 -3.52 0.64 0.30
C ASP A 97 -2.58 1.85 0.41
N LYS A 98 -2.09 2.14 1.62
CA LYS A 98 -1.09 3.20 1.84
C LYS A 98 0.19 2.95 1.06
N PHE A 99 0.64 1.70 1.00
CA PHE A 99 1.85 1.32 0.27
C PHE A 99 1.67 1.50 -1.25
N VAL A 100 0.53 1.07 -1.80
CA VAL A 100 0.22 1.27 -3.22
C VAL A 100 0.14 2.76 -3.57
N CYS A 101 -0.55 3.56 -2.75
CA CYS A 101 -0.60 5.01 -2.91
C CYS A 101 0.80 5.65 -2.89
N ALA A 102 1.65 5.26 -1.93
CA ALA A 102 3.03 5.74 -1.85
C ALA A 102 3.86 5.32 -3.06
N GLN A 103 3.74 4.09 -3.54
CA GLN A 103 4.43 3.65 -4.75
C GLN A 103 4.05 4.51 -5.97
N HIS A 104 2.76 4.81 -6.13
CA HIS A 104 2.30 5.67 -7.22
C HIS A 104 2.84 7.10 -7.10
N SER A 105 2.85 7.69 -5.89
CA SER A 105 3.41 9.03 -5.69
C SER A 105 4.92 9.06 -5.98
N PHE A 106 5.67 8.07 -5.47
CA PHE A 106 7.10 7.95 -5.76
C PHE A 106 7.39 7.76 -7.25
N ALA A 107 6.58 6.96 -7.94
CA ALA A 107 6.74 6.77 -9.39
C ALA A 107 6.48 8.08 -10.16
N ALA A 108 5.47 8.85 -9.76
CA ALA A 108 5.16 10.15 -10.36
C ALA A 108 6.29 11.18 -10.13
N GLU A 109 6.79 11.29 -8.90
CA GLU A 109 7.92 12.18 -8.56
C GLU A 109 9.19 11.81 -9.34
N ARG A 110 9.49 10.51 -9.43
CA ARG A 110 10.63 10.02 -10.22
C ARG A 110 10.48 10.36 -11.70
N ALA A 111 9.29 10.23 -12.27
CA ALA A 111 9.02 10.59 -13.66
C ALA A 111 9.21 12.10 -13.90
N ASP A 112 8.71 12.96 -12.99
CA ASP A 112 8.92 14.41 -13.09
C ASP A 112 10.41 14.78 -13.01
N LEU A 113 11.13 14.25 -12.01
CA LEU A 113 12.56 14.53 -11.85
C LEU A 113 13.37 14.08 -13.06
N THR A 114 13.08 12.89 -13.59
CA THR A 114 13.72 12.39 -14.81
C THR A 114 13.44 13.31 -16.00
N GLY A 115 12.19 13.76 -16.16
CA GLY A 115 11.82 14.72 -17.21
C GLY A 115 12.46 16.10 -17.04
N ARG A 116 12.71 16.54 -15.82
CA ARG A 116 13.45 17.79 -15.52
C ARG A 116 14.94 17.67 -15.84
N ILE A 117 15.55 16.53 -15.51
CA ILE A 117 16.95 16.24 -15.83
C ILE A 117 17.14 16.22 -17.35
N ALA A 118 16.32 15.48 -18.08
CA ALA A 118 16.40 15.41 -19.54
C ALA A 118 16.27 16.79 -20.21
N ARG A 119 15.37 17.65 -19.71
CA ARG A 119 15.25 19.04 -20.20
C ARG A 119 16.47 19.88 -19.88
N ALA A 120 17.06 19.74 -18.70
CA ALA A 120 18.28 20.45 -18.32
C ALA A 120 19.47 20.00 -19.17
N GLU A 121 19.61 18.70 -19.43
CA GLU A 121 20.64 18.13 -20.30
C GLU A 121 20.50 18.64 -21.74
N SER A 122 19.28 18.69 -22.30
CA SER A 122 19.04 19.26 -23.63
C SER A 122 19.48 20.72 -23.72
N ARG A 123 19.09 21.54 -22.73
CA ARG A 123 19.49 22.96 -22.68
C ARG A 123 21.00 23.13 -22.56
N LEU A 124 21.68 22.26 -21.82
CA LEU A 124 23.13 22.28 -21.70
C LEU A 124 23.79 21.91 -23.03
N ALA A 125 23.31 20.87 -23.72
CA ALA A 125 23.80 20.49 -25.04
C ALA A 125 23.62 21.59 -26.09
N GLU A 126 22.47 22.28 -26.07
CA GLU A 126 22.21 23.45 -26.92
C GLU A 126 23.16 24.60 -26.62
N ALA A 127 23.35 24.95 -25.35
CA ALA A 127 24.28 25.99 -24.93
C ALA A 127 25.73 25.66 -25.33
N ASP A 128 26.16 24.41 -25.19
CA ASP A 128 27.48 23.94 -25.60
C ASP A 128 27.65 23.96 -27.12
N ALA A 129 26.60 23.66 -27.88
CA ALA A 129 26.61 23.80 -29.33
C ALA A 129 26.77 25.26 -29.76
N GLU A 130 26.03 26.18 -29.12
CA GLU A 130 26.12 27.61 -29.43
C GLU A 130 27.48 28.19 -29.01
N LEU A 131 28.01 27.82 -27.84
CA LEU A 131 29.36 28.22 -27.43
C LEU A 131 30.43 27.72 -28.41
N ARG A 132 30.33 26.47 -28.89
CA ARG A 132 31.23 25.95 -29.92
C ARG A 132 31.12 26.76 -31.22
N ARG A 133 29.89 27.09 -31.64
CA ARG A 133 29.63 27.91 -32.82
C ARG A 133 30.23 29.31 -32.67
N LEU A 134 30.02 29.98 -31.54
CA LEU A 134 30.58 31.30 -31.27
C LEU A 134 32.10 31.29 -31.22
N ARG A 135 32.71 30.27 -30.59
CA ARG A 135 34.17 30.09 -30.59
C ARG A 135 34.72 29.89 -32.00
N ALA A 136 34.04 29.10 -32.84
CA ALA A 136 34.44 28.92 -34.24
C ALA A 136 34.34 30.22 -35.04
N ARG A 137 33.27 31.01 -34.85
CA ARG A 137 33.13 32.34 -35.46
C ARG A 137 34.25 33.28 -35.01
N LEU A 138 34.58 33.28 -33.73
CA LEU A 138 35.66 34.09 -33.18
C LEU A 138 37.02 33.68 -33.77
N ALA A 139 37.30 32.38 -33.87
CA ALA A 139 38.52 31.87 -34.49
C ALA A 139 38.62 32.27 -35.98
N ALA A 140 37.51 32.30 -36.71
CA ALA A 140 37.48 32.70 -38.12
C ALA A 140 37.77 34.20 -38.34
N ILE A 141 37.54 35.06 -37.35
CA ILE A 141 37.91 36.48 -37.41
C ILE A 141 39.44 36.65 -37.50
N GLY A 142 40.22 35.64 -37.10
CA GLY A 142 41.68 35.61 -37.30
C GLY A 142 42.45 36.65 -36.49
N PRO A 143 43.80 36.58 -36.48
CA PRO A 143 44.67 37.48 -35.71
C PRO A 143 44.79 38.90 -36.29
N THR A 144 44.19 39.17 -37.45
CA THR A 144 44.29 40.47 -38.15
C THR A 144 43.27 41.51 -37.70
N HIS A 145 42.35 41.15 -36.80
CA HIS A 145 41.31 42.05 -36.30
C HIS A 145 41.49 42.31 -34.81
N ALA A 146 41.46 43.58 -34.40
CA ALA A 146 41.47 43.95 -33.00
C ALA A 146 40.07 43.72 -32.39
N ILE A 147 39.97 42.83 -31.41
CA ILE A 147 38.75 42.63 -30.62
C ILE A 147 38.72 43.72 -29.54
N VAL A 148 37.86 44.71 -29.72
CA VAL A 148 37.68 45.82 -28.76
C VAL A 148 36.35 45.64 -28.03
N PRO A 149 36.34 45.60 -26.68
CA PRO A 149 35.09 45.56 -25.92
C PRO A 149 34.19 46.75 -26.26
N MET A 150 32.87 46.52 -26.36
CA MET A 150 31.89 47.55 -26.69
C MET A 150 31.95 48.72 -25.69
N GLN A 151 32.25 48.42 -24.43
CA GLN A 151 32.44 49.40 -23.36
C GLN A 151 33.62 50.33 -23.66
N THR A 152 34.71 49.79 -24.22
CA THR A 152 35.89 50.58 -24.62
C THR A 152 35.57 51.50 -25.79
N LEU A 153 34.80 51.05 -26.79
CA LEU A 153 34.37 51.91 -27.90
C LEU A 153 33.46 53.05 -27.42
N ARG A 154 32.50 52.76 -26.54
CA ARG A 154 31.64 53.78 -25.93
C ARG A 154 32.43 54.78 -25.08
N LEU A 155 33.44 54.31 -24.34
CA LEU A 155 34.32 55.19 -23.58
C LEU A 155 35.13 56.11 -24.52
N LEU A 156 35.74 55.56 -25.56
CA LEU A 156 36.49 56.34 -26.56
C LEU A 156 35.61 57.40 -27.22
N GLN A 157 34.37 57.07 -27.54
CA GLN A 157 33.40 58.03 -28.07
C GLN A 157 33.19 59.21 -27.12
N THR A 158 32.95 58.94 -25.82
CA THR A 158 32.74 60.02 -24.83
C THR A 158 33.99 60.88 -24.65
N GLN A 159 35.19 60.28 -24.68
CA GLN A 159 36.46 60.99 -24.56
C GLN A 159 36.72 61.88 -25.79
N LEU A 160 36.46 61.38 -27.00
CA LEU A 160 36.60 62.17 -28.23
C LEU A 160 35.60 63.33 -28.28
N ALA A 161 34.37 63.13 -27.78
CA ALA A 161 33.38 64.20 -27.72
C ALA A 161 33.80 65.32 -26.75
N ALA A 162 34.39 64.95 -25.61
CA ALA A 162 34.94 65.92 -24.66
C ALA A 162 36.13 66.69 -25.28
N LEU A 163 37.06 65.98 -25.93
CA LEU A 163 38.21 66.59 -26.62
C LEU A 163 37.79 67.53 -27.75
N ALA A 164 36.79 67.17 -28.55
CA ALA A 164 36.22 68.04 -29.57
C ALA A 164 35.72 69.36 -28.96
N GLY A 165 35.02 69.29 -27.81
CA GLY A 165 34.57 70.47 -27.09
C GLY A 165 35.70 71.35 -26.53
N GLU A 166 36.85 70.77 -26.19
CA GLU A 166 38.04 71.52 -25.75
C GLU A 166 38.77 72.18 -26.92
N PHE A 167 38.96 71.47 -28.05
CA PHE A 167 39.58 72.03 -29.25
C PHE A 167 38.74 73.13 -29.89
N GLN A 168 37.41 73.02 -29.82
CA GLN A 168 36.51 74.07 -30.28
C GLN A 168 36.69 75.39 -29.51
N ARG A 169 36.95 75.32 -28.19
CA ARG A 169 37.26 76.52 -27.38
C ARG A 169 38.63 77.10 -27.71
N GLY A 170 39.57 76.24 -28.12
CA GLY A 170 40.93 76.63 -28.53
C GLY A 170 41.06 77.10 -29.98
N GLY A 171 40.01 76.96 -30.81
CA GLY A 171 40.00 77.38 -32.22
C GLY A 171 40.69 76.40 -33.19
N ASP A 172 41.04 75.19 -32.75
CA ASP A 172 41.67 74.17 -33.61
C ASP A 172 40.61 73.33 -34.34
N LEU A 173 40.12 73.86 -35.46
CA LEU A 173 39.08 73.23 -36.27
C LEU A 173 39.52 71.89 -36.89
N VAL A 174 40.83 71.67 -37.09
CA VAL A 174 41.33 70.41 -37.66
C VAL A 174 41.19 69.28 -36.64
N SER A 175 41.56 69.54 -35.39
CA SER A 175 41.43 68.56 -34.30
C SER A 175 39.96 68.27 -33.95
N VAL A 176 39.07 69.27 -34.06
CA VAL A 176 37.61 69.07 -33.92
C VAL A 176 37.09 68.13 -35.02
N ALA A 177 37.41 68.39 -36.28
CA ALA A 177 36.97 67.56 -37.40
C ALA A 177 37.49 66.12 -37.28
N MET A 178 38.73 65.93 -36.81
CA MET A 178 39.29 64.60 -36.56
C MET A 178 38.55 63.84 -35.45
N CYS A 179 38.15 64.52 -34.37
CA CYS A 179 37.35 63.91 -33.31
C CYS A 179 35.95 63.55 -33.80
N GLU A 180 35.29 64.43 -34.55
CA GLU A 180 33.95 64.18 -35.11
C GLU A 180 33.94 63.03 -36.13
N VAL A 181 34.93 62.96 -37.02
CA VAL A 181 35.10 61.82 -37.95
C VAL A 181 35.33 60.53 -37.16
N SER A 182 36.15 60.56 -36.12
CA SER A 182 36.42 59.40 -35.28
C SER A 182 35.18 58.93 -34.50
N ILE A 183 34.39 59.87 -33.97
CA ILE A 183 33.10 59.58 -33.33
C ILE A 183 32.12 58.97 -34.34
N CYS A 184 32.02 59.53 -35.55
CA CYS A 184 31.14 59.03 -36.61
C CYS A 184 31.52 57.59 -37.02
N VAL A 185 32.82 57.30 -37.13
CA VAL A 185 33.29 55.94 -37.40
C VAL A 185 32.91 54.98 -36.26
N ILE A 186 33.09 55.40 -35.00
CA ILE A 186 32.67 54.59 -33.84
C ILE A 186 31.15 54.36 -33.86
N ASP A 187 30.35 55.38 -34.13
CA ASP A 187 28.89 55.27 -34.23
C ASP A 187 28.45 54.31 -35.33
N GLN A 188 29.08 54.36 -36.50
CA GLN A 188 28.83 53.42 -37.58
C GLN A 188 29.18 51.99 -37.17
N THR A 189 30.27 51.78 -36.41
CA THR A 189 30.63 50.45 -35.90
C THR A 189 29.70 49.94 -34.80
N LEU A 190 29.17 50.82 -33.95
CA LEU A 190 28.22 50.46 -32.90
C LEU A 190 26.81 50.22 -33.45
N ALA A 191 26.39 50.95 -34.48
CA ALA A 191 25.11 50.78 -35.16
C ALA A 191 25.10 49.56 -36.11
N ALA A 192 26.28 49.14 -36.60
CA ALA A 192 26.46 47.90 -37.33
C ALA A 192 26.40 46.69 -36.37
N GLU A 193 25.22 46.40 -35.84
CA GLU A 193 24.92 45.17 -35.11
C GLU A 193 25.42 43.93 -35.90
N PRO A 194 26.14 42.97 -35.28
CA PRO A 194 26.71 41.80 -35.95
C PRO A 194 25.68 40.73 -36.38
N GLY A 195 24.40 41.10 -36.53
CA GLY A 195 23.27 40.22 -36.87
C GLY A 195 22.78 40.28 -38.32
N ARG A 196 23.29 41.16 -39.18
CA ARG A 196 22.91 41.22 -40.61
C ARG A 196 24.14 41.26 -41.54
N ARG A 197 24.86 40.15 -41.63
CA ARG A 197 25.46 39.76 -42.93
C ARG A 197 24.64 38.59 -43.43
N SER A 198 23.65 38.95 -44.24
CA SER A 198 22.75 38.08 -44.97
C SER A 198 23.51 36.96 -45.65
N THR A 199 23.11 35.72 -45.35
CA THR A 199 23.04 34.65 -46.33
C THR A 199 22.18 35.13 -47.51
N ALA A 200 22.80 35.84 -48.45
CA ALA A 200 22.20 36.17 -49.73
C ALA A 200 23.29 36.25 -50.79
N THR A 201 23.66 35.08 -51.32
CA THR A 201 23.97 34.97 -52.75
C THR A 201 23.43 33.62 -53.20
N SER A 202 22.33 33.71 -53.94
CA SER A 202 21.65 32.65 -54.66
C SER A 202 22.38 32.26 -55.94
N ALA A 203 21.95 31.11 -56.46
CA ALA A 203 22.06 30.60 -57.84
C ALA A 203 23.24 29.66 -58.09
#